data_AF-A0A6N8SNX3-F1
#
_entry.id   AF-A0A6N8SNX3-F1
#
_cell.length_a   1.000
_cell.length_b   1.000
_cell.length_c   1.000
_cell.angle_alpha   90.00
_cell.angle_beta   90.00
_cell.angle_gamma   90.00
#
_symmetry.space_group_name_H-M   'P 1'
#
loop_
_entity.id
_entity.type
_entity.pdbx_description
1 polymer ?
#
loop_
_entity_poly.entity_id
_entity_poly.type
_entity_poly.pdbx_seq_one_letter_code
_entity_poly.pdbx_strand_id
1 'polypeptide(L)'
;MKNPANQYIAETFVSVADAKCVVDQLCARCCSYCSSIDAVGVDRLLAFEDVRATLSPADGGLQMRVEGRNLISFYGVRMLLQGQLDTVAIIAGTAVEWEAVEPSQRREEVPPHQAGYARRRSPS
;
A
#
# COMPACT_ATOMS: atom_id res chain seq x y z
N MET A 1 10.63 19.55 12.18
CA MET A 1 9.65 19.30 11.10
C MET A 1 10.13 18.12 10.27
N LYS A 2 9.44 16.97 10.29
CA LYS A 2 9.72 15.87 9.36
C LYS A 2 8.99 16.15 8.04
N ASN A 3 9.74 16.29 6.96
CA ASN A 3 9.20 16.42 5.61
C ASN A 3 8.49 15.10 5.21
N PRO A 4 7.21 15.09 4.82
CA PRO A 4 6.51 13.86 4.41
C PRO A 4 6.88 13.37 3.00
N ALA A 5 7.82 14.02 2.32
CA ALA A 5 8.09 13.83 0.88
C ALA A 5 8.80 12.52 0.45
N ASN A 6 9.19 11.63 1.37
CA ASN A 6 9.99 10.43 1.04
C ASN A 6 9.24 9.12 1.36
N GLN A 7 7.96 9.04 1.03
CA GLN A 7 7.20 7.80 1.16
C GLN A 7 6.98 7.21 -0.24
N TYR A 8 7.48 6.00 -0.45
CA TYR A 8 7.20 5.19 -1.61
C TYR A 8 5.95 4.37 -1.36
N ILE A 9 5.02 4.41 -2.30
CA ILE A 9 3.79 3.63 -2.26
C ILE A 9 3.63 2.98 -3.63
N ALA A 10 3.35 1.68 -3.65
CA ALA A 10 2.93 1.01 -4.85
C ALA A 10 1.79 0.03 -4.56
N GLU A 11 0.93 -0.14 -5.55
CA GLU A 11 -0.19 -1.04 -5.51
C GLU A 11 -0.15 -1.96 -6.73
N THR A 12 -0.74 -3.14 -6.59
CA THR A 12 -0.99 -4.06 -7.70
C THR A 12 -2.26 -4.82 -7.42
N PHE A 13 -2.95 -5.21 -8.49
CA PHE A 13 -4.07 -6.13 -8.44
C PHE A 13 -3.74 -7.35 -9.28
N VAL A 14 -3.88 -8.53 -8.67
CA VAL A 14 -3.58 -9.80 -9.34
C VAL A 14 -4.81 -10.68 -9.36
N SER A 15 -5.20 -11.11 -10.56
CA SER A 15 -6.29 -12.09 -10.73
C SER A 15 -5.81 -13.46 -10.25
N VAL A 16 -6.42 -13.93 -9.16
CA VAL A 16 -6.13 -15.23 -8.54
C VAL A 16 -7.42 -15.90 -8.12
N ALA A 17 -7.46 -17.23 -8.24
CA ALA A 17 -8.53 -18.02 -7.64
C ALA A 17 -8.36 -18.05 -6.12
N ASP A 18 -9.47 -17.95 -5.38
CA ASP A 18 -9.51 -18.02 -3.92
C ASP A 18 -8.49 -17.09 -3.22
N ALA A 19 -8.68 -15.78 -3.41
CA ALA A 19 -7.79 -14.76 -2.87
C ALA A 19 -7.58 -14.85 -1.36
N LYS A 20 -8.56 -15.35 -0.60
CA LYS A 20 -8.41 -15.55 0.85
C LYS A 20 -7.39 -16.64 1.16
N CYS A 21 -7.50 -17.79 0.50
CA CYS A 21 -6.54 -18.88 0.64
C CYS A 21 -5.13 -18.43 0.21
N VAL A 22 -5.01 -17.68 -0.89
CA VAL A 22 -3.72 -17.12 -1.34
C VAL A 22 -3.12 -16.20 -0.28
N VAL A 23 -3.93 -15.32 0.34
CA VAL A 23 -3.45 -14.42 1.41
C VAL A 23 -2.94 -15.18 2.62
N ASP A 24 -3.65 -16.22 3.07
CA ASP A 24 -3.20 -17.02 4.21
C ASP A 24 -1.89 -17.76 3.88
N GLN A 25 -1.74 -18.27 2.66
CA GLN A 25 -0.49 -18.89 2.20
C GLN A 25 0.68 -17.89 2.11
N LEU A 26 0.43 -16.68 1.60
CA LEU A 26 1.42 -15.61 1.57
C LEU A 26 1.86 -15.23 2.99
N CYS A 27 0.93 -15.09 3.92
CA CYS A 27 1.25 -14.81 5.32
C CYS A 27 2.13 -15.90 5.94
N ALA A 28 1.76 -17.17 5.73
CA ALA A 28 2.53 -18.31 6.23
C ALA A 28 3.96 -18.34 5.66
N ARG A 29 4.14 -18.00 4.39
CA ARG A 29 5.47 -17.94 3.75
C ARG A 29 6.28 -16.72 4.14
N CYS A 30 5.61 -15.58 4.30
CA CYS A 30 6.27 -14.32 4.63
C CYS A 30 6.59 -14.17 6.13
N CYS A 31 6.02 -15.01 7.00
CA CYS A 31 6.14 -14.86 8.47
C CYS A 31 7.58 -14.81 8.99
N SER A 32 8.51 -15.47 8.30
CA SER A 32 9.94 -15.48 8.68
C SER A 32 10.70 -14.22 8.28
N TYR A 33 10.13 -13.38 7.41
CA TYR A 33 10.76 -12.16 6.89
C TYR A 33 10.17 -10.87 7.49
N CYS A 34 8.95 -10.93 8.01
CA CYS A 34 8.27 -9.79 8.61
C CYS A 34 8.43 -9.77 10.15
N SER A 35 8.40 -8.57 10.73
CA SER A 35 8.41 -8.36 12.18
C SER A 35 7.05 -8.65 12.83
N SER A 36 5.95 -8.45 12.11
CA SER A 36 4.60 -8.79 12.55
C SER A 36 3.66 -9.08 11.38
N ILE A 37 2.60 -9.82 11.67
CA ILE A 37 1.43 -9.99 10.80
C ILE A 37 0.19 -9.68 11.63
N ASP A 38 -0.54 -8.66 11.22
CA ASP A 38 -1.79 -8.24 11.86
C ASP A 38 -2.97 -8.49 10.93
N ALA A 39 -4.14 -8.79 11.51
CA ALA A 39 -5.39 -8.94 10.76
C ALA A 39 -6.29 -7.72 11.00
N VAL A 40 -6.73 -7.08 9.91
CA VAL A 40 -7.68 -5.96 9.96
C VAL A 40 -8.88 -6.34 9.10
N GLY A 41 -9.91 -6.91 9.74
CA GLY A 41 -11.02 -7.52 9.01
C GLY A 41 -10.53 -8.71 8.17
N VAL A 42 -10.74 -8.64 6.86
CA VAL A 42 -10.27 -9.67 5.90
C VAL A 42 -8.83 -9.42 5.43
N ASP A 43 -8.29 -8.23 5.68
CA ASP A 43 -6.96 -7.85 5.24
C ASP A 43 -5.88 -8.45 6.15
N ARG A 44 -4.68 -8.56 5.61
CA ARG A 44 -3.46 -8.89 6.35
C ARG A 44 -2.43 -7.80 6.17
N LEU A 45 -1.91 -7.30 7.28
CA LEU A 45 -0.86 -6.29 7.31
C LEU A 45 0.44 -6.97 7.74
N LEU A 46 1.44 -6.95 6.88
CA LEU A 46 2.77 -7.48 7.14
C LEU A 46 3.72 -6.29 7.37
N ALA A 47 4.31 -6.21 8.56
CA ALA A 47 5.27 -5.16 8.89
C ALA A 47 6.70 -5.66 8.67
N PHE A 48 7.52 -4.89 7.94
CA PHE A 48 8.92 -5.15 7.64
C PHE A 48 9.75 -3.92 7.99
N GLU A 49 10.30 -3.82 9.20
CA GLU A 49 11.05 -2.63 9.65
C GLU A 49 10.35 -1.30 9.29
N ASP A 50 10.82 -0.59 8.24
CA ASP A 50 10.33 0.68 7.72
C ASP A 50 9.32 0.57 6.55
N VAL A 51 8.87 -0.65 6.26
CA VAL A 51 7.97 -0.99 5.16
C VAL A 51 6.75 -1.74 5.70
N ARG A 52 5.59 -1.48 5.13
CA ARG A 52 4.35 -2.21 5.42
C ARG A 52 3.77 -2.71 4.12
N ALA A 53 3.35 -3.98 4.10
CA ALA A 53 2.53 -4.53 3.05
C ALA A 53 1.12 -4.79 3.56
N THR A 54 0.11 -4.46 2.76
CA THR A 54 -1.28 -4.84 2.98
C THR A 54 -1.69 -5.80 1.88
N LEU A 55 -2.22 -6.96 2.28
CA LEU A 55 -2.81 -7.96 1.40
C LEU A 55 -4.33 -7.93 1.60
N SER A 56 -5.06 -7.57 0.56
CA SER A 56 -6.49 -7.35 0.58
C SER A 56 -7.18 -8.27 -0.43
N PRO A 57 -7.79 -9.38 0.02
CA PRO A 57 -8.65 -10.19 -0.84
C PRO A 57 -9.80 -9.33 -1.39
N ALA A 58 -10.02 -9.39 -2.69
CA ALA A 58 -11.06 -8.66 -3.39
C ALA A 58 -11.83 -9.58 -4.34
N ASP A 59 -12.96 -9.11 -4.85
CA ASP A 59 -13.74 -9.88 -5.82
C ASP A 59 -12.91 -10.10 -7.09
N GLY A 60 -12.65 -11.37 -7.41
CA GLY A 60 -11.87 -11.77 -8.58
C GLY A 60 -10.35 -11.71 -8.43
N GLY A 61 -9.81 -11.39 -7.25
CA GLY A 61 -8.36 -11.39 -7.08
C GLY A 61 -7.84 -10.85 -5.75
N LEU A 62 -6.55 -10.52 -5.76
CA LEU A 62 -5.81 -10.01 -4.60
C LEU A 62 -5.25 -8.64 -4.92
N GLN A 63 -5.62 -7.64 -4.12
CA GLN A 63 -4.95 -6.35 -4.10
C GLN A 63 -3.79 -6.39 -3.11
N MET A 64 -2.61 -5.96 -3.54
CA MET A 64 -1.45 -5.78 -2.67
C MET A 64 -0.99 -4.34 -2.70
N ARG A 65 -0.69 -3.80 -1.53
CA ARG A 65 -0.15 -2.45 -1.36
C ARG A 65 1.12 -2.51 -0.54
N VAL A 66 2.18 -1.85 -0.99
CA VAL A 66 3.43 -1.72 -0.25
C VAL A 66 3.72 -0.25 -0.01
N GLU A 67 4.03 0.11 1.23
CA GLU A 67 4.38 1.46 1.65
C GLU A 67 5.70 1.42 2.40
N GLY A 68 6.64 2.30 2.06
CA GLY A 68 7.93 2.34 2.73
C GLY A 68 8.64 3.66 2.59
N ARG A 69 9.65 3.90 3.44
CA ARG A 69 10.49 5.12 3.38
C ARG A 69 11.88 4.86 2.80
N ASN A 70 12.33 3.61 2.86
CA ASN A 70 13.59 3.16 2.28
C ASN A 70 13.32 2.51 0.92
N LEU A 71 13.91 3.04 -0.15
CA LEU A 71 13.70 2.56 -1.51
C LEU A 71 14.13 1.09 -1.70
N ILE A 72 15.25 0.70 -1.09
CA ILE A 72 15.79 -0.66 -1.20
C ILE A 72 14.86 -1.65 -0.50
N SER A 73 14.47 -1.39 0.74
CA SER A 73 13.53 -2.26 1.47
C SER A 73 12.15 -2.28 0.80
N PHE A 74 11.69 -1.15 0.26
CA PHE A 74 10.43 -1.06 -0.48
C PHE A 74 10.40 -1.98 -1.71
N TYR A 75 11.43 -1.92 -2.57
CA TYR A 75 11.54 -2.84 -3.69
C TYR A 75 11.79 -4.28 -3.25
N GLY A 76 12.56 -4.48 -2.18
CA GLY A 76 12.80 -5.80 -1.59
C GLY A 76 11.51 -6.50 -1.18
N VAL A 77 10.61 -5.79 -0.49
CA VAL A 77 9.29 -6.33 -0.09
C VAL A 77 8.41 -6.62 -1.31
N ARG A 78 8.39 -5.74 -2.32
CA ARG A 78 7.64 -6.01 -3.58
C ARG A 78 8.13 -7.28 -4.27
N MET A 79 9.45 -7.45 -4.40
CA MET A 79 10.05 -8.63 -5.01
C MET A 79 9.79 -9.90 -4.19
N LEU A 80 9.87 -9.80 -2.87
CA LEU A 80 9.52 -10.92 -1.97
C LEU A 80 8.07 -11.35 -2.17
N LEU A 81 7.12 -10.41 -2.13
CA LEU A 81 5.70 -10.71 -2.30
C LEU A 81 5.42 -11.32 -3.67
N GLN A 82 5.99 -10.76 -4.73
CA GLN A 82 5.83 -11.31 -6.08
C GLN A 82 6.40 -12.73 -6.17
N GLY A 83 7.62 -12.97 -5.68
CA GLY A 83 8.23 -14.31 -5.72
C GLY A 83 7.46 -15.34 -4.89
N GLN A 84 6.89 -14.95 -3.74
CA GLN A 84 6.02 -15.84 -2.98
C GLN A 84 4.69 -16.07 -3.68
N LEU A 85 4.11 -15.04 -4.31
CA LEU A 85 2.86 -15.15 -5.07
C LEU A 85 3.00 -16.14 -6.24
N ASP A 86 4.09 -16.04 -6.99
CA ASP A 86 4.43 -16.96 -8.10
C ASP A 86 4.53 -18.43 -7.64
N THR A 87 4.76 -18.66 -6.33
CA THR A 87 4.84 -20.00 -5.75
C THR A 87 3.48 -20.54 -5.29
N VAL A 88 2.52 -19.67 -4.95
CA VAL A 88 1.23 -20.08 -4.34
C VAL A 88 0.03 -19.96 -5.26
N ALA A 89 0.13 -19.20 -6.34
CA ALA A 89 -0.98 -18.90 -7.22
C ALA A 89 -0.63 -19.08 -8.69
N ILE A 90 -1.58 -19.59 -9.47
CA ILE A 90 -1.54 -19.48 -10.93
C ILE A 90 -2.14 -18.13 -11.29
N ILE A 91 -1.29 -17.20 -11.73
CA ILE A 91 -1.70 -15.86 -12.13
C ILE A 91 -2.18 -15.90 -13.58
N ALA A 92 -3.42 -15.47 -13.82
CA ALA A 92 -3.96 -15.37 -15.18
C ALA A 92 -3.50 -14.04 -15.82
N GLY A 93 -2.49 -14.07 -16.68
CA GLY A 93 -2.03 -12.90 -17.43
C GLY A 93 -0.51 -12.73 -17.49
N THR A 94 -0.07 -11.56 -17.95
CA THR A 94 1.33 -11.13 -17.93
C THR A 94 1.78 -10.73 -16.50
N ALA A 95 3.09 -10.48 -16.34
CA ALA A 95 3.76 -10.22 -15.07
C ALA A 95 3.01 -9.27 -14.12
N VAL A 96 3.20 -9.43 -12.80
CA VAL A 96 2.62 -8.55 -11.78
C VAL A 96 3.10 -7.10 -11.99
N GLU A 97 2.18 -6.24 -12.43
CA GLU A 97 2.45 -4.81 -12.65
C GLU A 97 2.15 -4.02 -11.38
N TRP A 98 3.15 -3.29 -10.90
CA TRP A 98 3.06 -2.46 -9.71
C TRP A 98 2.97 -0.99 -10.13
N GLU A 99 1.86 -0.35 -9.78
CA GLU A 99 1.62 1.06 -10.03
C GLU A 99 2.13 1.90 -8.85
N ALA A 100 2.94 2.91 -9.14
CA ALA A 100 3.34 3.87 -8.13
C ALA A 100 2.15 4.77 -7.78
N VAL A 101 1.82 4.87 -6.49
CA VAL A 101 0.83 5.82 -6.03
C VAL A 101 1.57 7.11 -5.70
N GLU A 102 1.48 8.08 -6.61
CA GLU A 102 1.96 9.43 -6.31
C GLU A 102 1.28 9.90 -5.02
N PRO A 103 2.01 10.46 -4.06
CA PRO A 103 1.40 11.06 -2.89
C PRO A 103 0.55 12.22 -3.39
N SER A 104 -0.73 11.95 -3.62
CA SER A 104 -1.71 12.95 -4.02
C SER A 104 -1.52 14.11 -3.06
N GLN A 105 -1.09 15.26 -3.58
CA GLN A 105 -0.87 16.47 -2.79
C GLN A 105 -2.08 16.58 -1.87
N ARG A 106 -1.82 16.42 -0.57
CA ARG A 106 -2.80 16.59 0.50
C ARG A 106 -3.60 17.84 0.09
N ARG A 107 -4.89 17.70 -0.21
CA ARG A 107 -5.76 18.88 -0.32
C ARG A 107 -5.48 19.67 0.94
N GLU A 108 -4.85 20.83 0.80
CA GLU A 108 -4.72 21.77 1.90
C GLU A 108 -6.16 22.10 2.28
N GLU A 109 -6.68 21.43 3.31
CA GLU A 109 -7.80 21.94 4.06
C GLU A 109 -7.36 23.31 4.54
N VAL A 110 -7.85 24.35 3.88
CA VAL A 110 -7.68 25.73 4.30
C VAL A 110 -8.11 25.79 5.76
N PRO A 111 -7.19 26.08 6.70
CA PRO A 111 -7.54 26.14 8.11
C PRO A 111 -8.68 27.14 8.31
N PRO A 112 -9.67 26.85 9.18
CA PRO A 112 -10.86 27.69 9.35
C PRO A 112 -10.54 29.14 9.77
N HIS A 113 -9.31 29.42 10.23
CA HIS A 113 -8.87 30.77 10.59
C HIS A 113 -8.56 31.69 9.39
N GLN A 114 -8.47 31.19 8.15
CA GLN A 114 -8.21 32.03 6.95
C GLN A 114 -9.46 32.36 6.13
N ALA A 115 -10.61 31.74 6.41
CA ALA A 115 -11.87 32.02 5.70
C ALA A 115 -12.49 33.40 6.02
N GLY A 116 -11.97 34.11 7.03
CA GLY A 116 -12.56 35.35 7.55
C GLY A 116 -12.01 36.67 7.00
N TYR A 117 -10.87 36.69 6.30
CA TYR A 117 -10.18 37.95 5.97
C TYR A 117 -10.47 38.53 4.58
N ALA A 118 -11.34 37.90 3.80
CA ALA A 118 -11.72 38.40 2.48
C ALA A 118 -13.17 38.86 2.45
N ARG A 119 -13.50 39.94 3.17
CA ARG A 119 -14.62 40.87 2.83
C ARG A 119 -14.55 42.11 3.72
N ARG A 120 -14.00 43.20 3.16
CA ARG A 120 -14.45 44.61 3.30
C ARG A 120 -13.39 45.56 2.73
N ARG A 121 -13.48 45.82 1.42
CA ARG A 121 -13.25 47.13 0.80
C ARG A 121 -14.42 47.28 -0.18
N SER A 122 -15.35 48.19 0.05
CA SER A 122 -15.32 49.64 -0.24
C SER A 122 -16.49 50.30 0.55
N PRO A 123 -16.64 51.64 0.68
CA PRO A 123 -16.25 52.68 -0.28
C PRO A 123 -15.74 54.03 0.31
N SER A 124 -15.23 54.88 -0.58
CA SER A 124 -15.39 56.34 -0.54
C SER A 124 -15.61 56.84 -1.95
#